data_AF-B3M910-F1
#
_entry.id   AF-B3M910-F1
#
_cell.length_a   1.000
_cell.length_b   1.000
_cell.length_c   1.000
_cell.angle_alpha   90.00
_cell.angle_beta   90.00
_cell.angle_gamma   90.00
#
_symmetry.space_group_name_H-M   'P 1'
#
loop_
_entity.id
_entity.type
_entity.pdbx_description
1 polymer ?
#
loop_
_entity_poly.entity_id
_entity_poly.type
_entity_poly.pdbx_seq_one_letter_code
_entity_poly.pdbx_strand_id
1 'polypeptide(L)'
;MKSSALGLALLLALVSQLTAHKSEDLIYGYECRSGLCRKVELSEENFAQAISLPVCRLFCGSQIGTLWPQPTGAVRLDTLMRQVDISFIDINVNATVRKEKLWRAAEERWMEMLEAKIPDRKILARGGYRMSVNINTPDDLALAKLTLETDESYNLEIDTDASGHVLANITARNFFGARNGLETLAQLIVYDDIRREVQVTANVSISDAPVYKWRGLLLDTSRNYYSVKSIKRTLDGMALVKLNTFHWHITDSHSFPLEVRKRPELLKLGAYSPRQVYTRRDVAEVVEYGRVRGIRVMPEFDAPAHVGEGWQHKNMTACFNAQPWKDFCVEPPCGQLDPTVNEMYDVLEDIYETMFEKFDPDVFHMGGDEVSTNCWNSSRTIRKWMKKQGWGLATADFMRLWGHFQNEALARVDKVANNSQTPIILWTSGLTEEPFIDENLNPERYIIQIWTTGVDPKIKKILERGYKIIVSNYDALYFDCGGAGWVTDGNNWCSPYIGWQKVYDNNLKTIAGDYEHHVLGAEAAIWSEQIDEHTLDNRFWPRASAMAERLWSNPSTGWKQAESRLLLHRERLVENGLGAEAVQPQWCLQNENECPIDAYDAQA
;
A
#
# COMPACT_ATOMS: atom_id res chain seq x y z
N MET A 1 16.74 66.67 67.08
CA MET A 1 15.27 66.69 66.91
C MET A 1 14.92 65.70 65.80
N LYS A 2 14.16 64.66 66.15
CA LYS A 2 13.31 63.74 65.34
C LYS A 2 13.89 63.21 64.01
N SER A 3 13.96 61.93 63.63
CA SER A 3 13.45 60.61 64.06
C SER A 3 13.08 59.86 62.77
N SER A 4 13.73 58.72 62.52
CA SER A 4 13.22 57.49 61.86
C SER A 4 12.89 57.57 60.34
N ALA A 5 13.06 56.56 59.48
CA ALA A 5 13.16 55.11 59.68
C ALA A 5 13.83 54.38 58.47
N LEU A 6 14.18 53.12 58.74
CA LEU A 6 14.69 52.03 57.89
C LEU A 6 14.03 51.86 56.50
N GLY A 7 14.80 51.29 55.57
CA GLY A 7 14.31 50.61 54.36
C GLY A 7 15.41 49.87 53.58
N LEU A 8 15.49 48.56 53.77
CA LEU A 8 16.41 47.59 53.18
C LEU A 8 16.04 47.30 51.70
N ALA A 9 17.00 47.23 50.77
CA ALA A 9 16.94 46.34 49.60
C ALA A 9 18.28 46.32 48.83
N LEU A 10 19.09 45.31 49.14
CA LEU A 10 20.01 44.70 48.17
C LEU A 10 19.16 44.08 47.06
N LEU A 11 19.35 44.46 45.81
CA LEU A 11 18.87 43.64 44.69
C LEU A 11 20.03 43.42 43.72
N LEU A 12 20.38 42.14 43.64
CA LEU A 12 21.40 41.56 42.81
C LEU A 12 21.18 41.92 41.34
N ALA A 13 22.28 42.30 40.69
CA ALA A 13 22.47 42.00 39.29
C ALA A 13 22.41 40.48 39.10
N LEU A 14 21.32 39.97 38.54
CA LEU A 14 21.37 38.74 37.76
C LEU A 14 20.89 39.08 36.36
N VAL A 15 21.89 39.27 35.52
CA VAL A 15 21.81 39.23 34.06
C VAL A 15 21.17 37.89 33.69
N SER A 16 19.88 37.90 33.32
CA SER A 16 19.30 36.80 32.56
C SER A 16 19.80 36.93 31.12
N GLN A 17 21.04 36.48 30.88
CA GLN A 17 21.45 36.01 29.56
C GLN A 17 20.67 34.72 29.31
N LEU A 18 19.38 34.87 28.96
CA LEU A 18 18.72 33.91 28.10
C LEU A 18 19.50 34.01 26.79
N THR A 19 20.38 33.05 26.57
CA THR A 19 21.04 32.88 25.29
C THR A 19 19.95 32.69 24.25
N ALA A 20 19.61 33.77 23.56
CA ALA A 20 19.19 33.73 22.18
C ALA A 20 20.21 32.84 21.46
N HIS A 21 19.84 31.59 21.20
CA HIS A 21 20.44 30.89 20.07
C HIS A 21 20.01 31.72 18.87
N LYS A 22 20.92 32.61 18.46
CA LYS A 22 20.71 33.67 17.50
C LYS A 22 20.05 33.13 16.24
N SER A 23 19.16 33.93 15.68
CA SER A 23 18.58 33.80 14.34
C SER A 23 19.62 33.80 13.19
N GLU A 24 20.92 33.67 13.47
CA GLU A 24 22.01 33.85 12.51
C GLU A 24 22.03 32.78 11.40
N ASP A 25 21.41 31.63 11.61
CA ASP A 25 21.33 30.55 10.60
C ASP A 25 19.99 30.49 9.83
N LEU A 26 18.93 31.14 10.34
CA LEU A 26 17.58 31.04 9.77
C LEU A 26 17.27 32.27 8.91
N ILE A 27 17.43 32.11 7.59
CA ILE A 27 17.22 33.19 6.61
C ILE A 27 15.75 33.28 6.17
N TYR A 28 15.01 32.17 6.15
CA TYR A 28 13.67 32.11 5.57
C TYR A 28 12.64 31.49 6.52
N GLY A 29 11.42 32.00 6.43
CA GLY A 29 10.21 31.38 6.98
C GLY A 29 9.06 31.48 5.98
N TYR A 30 7.84 31.26 6.48
CA TYR A 30 6.63 31.26 5.66
C TYR A 30 5.54 32.13 6.26
N GLU A 31 4.74 32.72 5.37
CA GLU A 31 3.50 33.41 5.72
C GLU A 31 2.37 32.89 4.85
N CYS A 32 1.19 32.70 5.44
CA CYS A 32 0.00 32.35 4.68
C CYS A 32 -0.59 33.60 4.01
N ARG A 33 -0.51 33.67 2.68
CA ARG A 33 -1.04 34.79 1.89
C ARG A 33 -1.97 34.27 0.81
N SER A 34 -3.25 34.66 0.89
CA SER A 34 -4.31 34.22 -0.03
C SER A 34 -4.44 32.69 -0.14
N GLY A 35 -4.27 31.99 0.99
CA GLY A 35 -4.34 30.53 1.04
C GLY A 35 -3.11 29.81 0.48
N LEU A 36 -2.00 30.52 0.27
CA LEU A 36 -0.74 29.93 -0.20
C LEU A 36 0.41 30.21 0.79
N CYS A 37 1.27 29.22 0.98
CA CYS A 37 2.48 29.38 1.78
C CYS A 37 3.56 30.12 1.00
N ARG A 38 3.77 31.39 1.35
CA ARG A 38 4.76 32.26 0.70
C ARG A 38 6.03 32.30 1.53
N LYS A 39 7.15 31.95 0.89
CA LYS A 39 8.48 32.05 1.48
C LYS A 39 8.84 33.52 1.66
N VAL A 40 9.28 33.89 2.86
CA VAL A 40 9.66 35.26 3.23
C VAL A 40 11.03 35.26 3.90
N GLU A 41 11.79 36.33 3.70
CA GLU A 41 13.04 36.56 4.44
C GLU A 41 12.69 36.95 5.88
N LEU A 42 13.43 36.38 6.84
CA LEU A 42 13.23 36.65 8.25
C LEU A 42 13.96 37.94 8.65
N SER A 43 13.25 38.80 9.37
CA SER A 43 13.75 40.01 10.00
C SER A 43 13.40 40.00 11.48
N GLU A 44 14.04 40.86 12.27
CA GLU A 44 13.68 41.02 13.69
C GLU A 44 12.20 41.38 13.88
N GLU A 45 11.57 42.04 12.90
CA GLU A 45 10.18 42.47 12.95
C GLU A 45 9.17 41.33 12.71
N ASN A 46 9.49 40.39 11.80
CA ASN A 46 8.55 39.31 11.45
C ASN A 46 8.87 37.97 12.11
N PHE A 47 10.05 37.81 12.73
CA PHE A 47 10.50 36.54 13.31
C PHE A 47 9.50 35.94 14.31
N ALA A 48 8.87 36.77 15.14
CA ALA A 48 7.89 36.31 16.14
C ALA A 48 6.65 35.64 15.51
N GLN A 49 6.28 36.06 14.30
CA GLN A 49 5.12 35.54 13.55
C GLN A 49 5.52 34.48 12.51
N ALA A 50 6.82 34.28 12.29
CA ALA A 50 7.32 33.32 11.33
C ALA A 50 6.89 31.89 11.68
N ILE A 51 6.52 31.14 10.65
CA ILE A 51 6.20 29.72 10.75
C ILE A 51 7.02 28.94 9.72
N SER A 52 7.36 27.69 10.04
CA SER A 52 8.02 26.78 9.11
C SER A 52 7.06 26.31 8.01
N LEU A 53 7.61 25.70 6.97
CA LEU A 53 6.84 25.16 5.86
C LEU A 53 5.79 24.13 6.32
N PRO A 54 6.10 23.13 7.17
CA PRO A 54 5.12 22.15 7.60
C PRO A 54 3.94 22.79 8.36
N VAL A 55 4.23 23.75 9.24
CA VAL A 55 3.20 24.50 10.00
C VAL A 55 2.34 25.33 9.07
N CYS A 56 2.94 26.05 8.12
CA CYS A 56 2.18 26.83 7.14
C CYS A 56 1.26 25.95 6.31
N ARG A 57 1.78 24.84 5.77
CA ARG A 57 1.03 23.93 4.90
C ARG A 57 -0.15 23.27 5.62
N LEU A 58 -0.05 23.09 6.94
CA LEU A 58 -1.11 22.48 7.75
C LEU A 58 -2.40 23.32 7.78
N PHE A 59 -2.34 24.63 7.58
CA PHE A 59 -3.52 25.51 7.71
C PHE A 59 -3.78 26.42 6.52
N CYS A 60 -2.77 26.71 5.71
CA CYS A 60 -2.90 27.69 4.67
C CYS A 60 -3.69 27.14 3.48
N GLY A 61 -4.90 27.68 3.25
CA GLY A 61 -5.72 27.36 2.07
C GLY A 61 -6.39 25.99 2.06
N SER A 62 -6.19 25.16 3.09
CA SER A 62 -6.73 23.80 3.17
C SER A 62 -7.54 23.60 4.45
N GLN A 63 -8.79 23.13 4.32
CA GLN A 63 -9.63 22.77 5.47
C GLN A 63 -9.22 21.44 6.12
N ILE A 64 -8.49 20.61 5.38
CA ILE A 64 -8.00 19.30 5.82
C ILE A 64 -6.49 19.32 6.11
N GLY A 65 -5.87 20.50 6.00
CA GLY A 65 -4.43 20.68 6.12
C GLY A 65 -3.63 19.83 5.14
N THR A 66 -2.70 19.05 5.69
CA THR A 66 -1.72 18.24 4.96
C THR A 66 -2.01 16.74 5.03
N LEU A 67 -3.22 16.36 5.43
CA LEU A 67 -3.59 14.96 5.60
C LEU A 67 -3.53 14.21 4.26
N TRP A 68 -2.94 13.02 4.30
CA TRP A 68 -2.85 12.09 3.19
C TRP A 68 -3.00 10.64 3.68
N PRO A 69 -4.00 9.87 3.22
CA PRO A 69 -5.16 10.34 2.47
C PRO A 69 -5.97 11.42 3.20
N GLN A 70 -6.68 12.26 2.44
CA GLN A 70 -7.71 13.12 2.99
C GLN A 70 -8.82 12.29 3.66
N PRO A 71 -9.34 12.70 4.83
CA PRO A 71 -10.47 12.02 5.46
C PRO A 71 -11.76 12.10 4.64
N THR A 72 -12.64 11.12 4.78
CA THR A 72 -13.97 11.09 4.11
C THR A 72 -15.06 11.85 4.86
N GLY A 73 -14.97 11.91 6.19
CA GLY A 73 -15.97 12.57 7.03
C GLY A 73 -15.63 14.03 7.35
N ALA A 74 -16.25 14.54 8.41
CA ALA A 74 -16.02 15.91 8.85
C ALA A 74 -14.59 16.09 9.37
N VAL A 75 -13.94 17.17 8.95
CA VAL A 75 -12.62 17.59 9.43
C VAL A 75 -12.72 19.00 9.98
N ARG A 76 -12.25 19.19 11.22
CA ARG A 76 -12.07 20.49 11.85
C ARG A 76 -10.69 20.55 12.46
N LEU A 77 -9.89 21.51 12.00
CA LEU A 77 -8.54 21.77 12.48
C LEU A 77 -8.50 23.21 13.00
N ASP A 78 -8.13 23.38 14.27
CA ASP A 78 -7.80 24.69 14.82
C ASP A 78 -6.40 25.11 14.35
N THR A 79 -6.18 26.40 14.11
CA THR A 79 -4.89 26.94 13.66
C THR A 79 -3.89 27.11 14.80
N LEU A 80 -4.33 26.98 16.05
CA LEU A 80 -3.46 27.03 17.21
C LEU A 80 -2.58 25.78 17.29
N MET A 81 -1.26 25.98 17.32
CA MET A 81 -0.28 24.92 17.54
C MET A 81 0.14 24.87 19.02
N ARG A 82 0.46 23.66 19.50
CA ARG A 82 0.98 23.39 20.84
C ARG A 82 2.28 22.62 20.74
N GLN A 83 3.32 23.10 21.41
CA GLN A 83 4.55 22.34 21.60
C GLN A 83 4.26 21.12 22.46
N VAL A 84 4.70 19.94 22.03
CA VAL A 84 4.61 18.68 22.77
C VAL A 84 6.01 18.20 23.09
N ASP A 85 6.23 17.73 24.31
CA ASP A 85 7.46 17.02 24.66
C ASP A 85 7.29 15.54 24.31
N ILE A 86 8.04 15.07 23.32
CA ILE A 86 8.00 13.68 22.84
C ILE A 86 8.35 12.65 23.94
N SER A 87 9.09 13.07 24.97
CA SER A 87 9.45 12.24 26.12
C SER A 87 8.28 12.05 27.10
N PHE A 88 7.23 12.86 26.98
CA PHE A 88 6.03 12.86 27.82
C PHE A 88 4.76 12.60 27.00
N ILE A 89 4.86 11.69 26.03
CA ILE A 89 3.70 11.13 25.34
C ILE A 89 3.36 9.78 25.97
N ASP A 90 2.15 9.66 26.52
CA ASP A 90 1.62 8.41 27.05
C ASP A 90 0.53 7.89 26.12
N ILE A 91 0.63 6.62 25.71
CA ILE A 91 -0.42 5.94 24.96
C ILE A 91 -1.17 5.03 25.91
N ASN A 92 -2.46 5.28 26.09
CA ASN A 92 -3.35 4.53 26.96
C ASN A 92 -4.30 3.71 26.11
N VAL A 93 -4.17 2.39 26.17
CA VAL A 93 -5.05 1.46 25.48
C VAL A 93 -5.76 0.59 26.49
N ASN A 94 -7.09 0.52 26.41
CA ASN A 94 -7.87 -0.45 27.18
C ASN A 94 -7.83 -1.82 26.48
N ALA A 95 -6.65 -2.46 26.44
CA ALA A 95 -6.42 -3.72 25.75
C ALA A 95 -6.33 -4.92 26.69
N THR A 96 -6.83 -6.07 26.23
CA THR A 96 -6.57 -7.36 26.87
C THR A 96 -5.15 -7.87 26.63
N VAL A 97 -4.67 -8.75 27.51
CA VAL A 97 -3.33 -9.41 27.45
C VAL A 97 -3.03 -10.02 26.06
N ARG A 98 -4.05 -10.48 25.32
CA ARG A 98 -3.86 -11.11 23.99
C ARG A 98 -3.48 -10.12 22.89
N LYS A 99 -3.95 -8.87 22.97
CA LYS A 99 -3.63 -7.80 21.99
C LYS A 99 -2.49 -6.90 22.46
N GLU A 100 -1.99 -7.12 23.68
CA GLU A 100 -0.90 -6.32 24.26
C GLU A 100 0.34 -6.29 23.36
N LYS A 101 0.74 -7.43 22.76
CA LYS A 101 1.88 -7.46 21.81
C LYS A 101 1.63 -6.65 20.55
N LEU A 102 0.41 -6.72 20.02
CA LEU A 102 0.01 -6.03 18.81
C LEU A 102 -0.01 -4.51 19.04
N TRP A 103 -0.56 -4.07 20.18
CA TRP A 103 -0.56 -2.67 20.58
C TRP A 103 0.83 -2.13 20.86
N ARG A 104 1.67 -2.85 21.62
CA ARG A 104 3.07 -2.44 21.85
C ARG A 104 3.82 -2.24 20.54
N ALA A 105 3.67 -3.15 19.57
CA ALA A 105 4.30 -3.00 18.27
C ALA A 105 3.76 -1.81 17.47
N ALA A 106 2.46 -1.50 17.57
CA ALA A 106 1.87 -0.32 16.95
C ALA A 106 2.33 0.99 17.62
N GLU A 107 2.46 1.00 18.94
CA GLU A 107 2.97 2.11 19.75
C GLU A 107 4.44 2.41 19.42
N GLU A 108 5.30 1.38 19.43
CA GLU A 108 6.72 1.48 19.08
C GLU A 108 6.88 2.10 17.69
N ARG A 109 6.17 1.56 16.69
CA ARG A 109 6.18 2.09 15.33
C ARG A 109 5.70 3.55 15.27
N TRP A 110 4.61 3.88 15.95
CA TRP A 110 4.07 5.24 15.93
C TRP A 110 5.05 6.24 16.55
N MET A 111 5.73 5.86 17.62
CA MET A 111 6.80 6.68 18.22
C MET A 111 7.99 6.83 17.26
N GLU A 112 8.42 5.76 16.57
CA GLU A 112 9.47 5.84 15.54
C GLU A 112 9.11 6.84 14.41
N MET A 113 7.84 6.90 14.00
CA MET A 113 7.38 7.88 13.01
C MET A 113 7.48 9.32 13.50
N LEU A 114 7.27 9.58 14.80
CA LEU A 114 7.43 10.92 15.36
C LEU A 114 8.90 11.30 15.46
N GLU A 115 9.75 10.36 15.87
CA GLU A 115 11.20 10.53 15.94
C GLU A 115 11.83 10.81 14.58
N ALA A 116 11.35 10.15 13.52
CA ALA A 116 11.81 10.35 12.15
C ALA A 116 11.64 11.79 11.64
N LYS A 117 10.71 12.56 12.23
CA LYS A 117 10.48 13.98 11.88
C LYS A 117 11.54 14.92 12.46
N ILE A 118 12.31 14.47 13.47
CA ILE A 118 13.24 15.30 14.22
C ILE A 118 14.64 15.14 13.60
N PRO A 119 15.19 16.16 12.92
CA PRO A 119 16.47 16.02 12.22
C PRO A 119 17.65 15.80 13.17
N ASP A 120 17.65 16.50 14.31
CA ASP A 120 18.65 16.33 15.37
C ASP A 120 18.04 16.63 16.75
N ARG A 121 18.00 15.62 17.61
CA ARG A 121 17.51 15.76 19.00
C ARG A 121 18.32 16.75 19.84
N LYS A 122 19.58 17.01 19.50
CA LYS A 122 20.44 17.91 20.28
C LYS A 122 20.01 19.38 20.18
N ILE A 123 19.34 19.74 19.09
CA ILE A 123 18.88 21.10 18.84
C ILE A 123 17.40 21.30 19.15
N LEU A 124 16.67 20.23 19.50
CA LEU A 124 15.27 20.27 19.89
C LEU A 124 15.09 21.20 21.11
N ALA A 125 14.17 22.15 20.99
CA ALA A 125 13.81 23.06 22.06
C ALA A 125 13.30 22.29 23.27
N ARG A 126 13.77 22.67 24.46
CA ARG A 126 13.30 22.09 25.72
C ARG A 126 11.91 22.61 26.06
N GLY A 127 11.12 21.78 26.73
CA GLY A 127 9.76 22.12 27.12
C GLY A 127 8.72 21.49 26.19
N GLY A 128 7.50 21.96 26.31
CA GLY A 128 6.33 21.35 25.68
C GLY A 128 5.39 20.75 26.71
N TYR A 129 4.16 20.53 26.28
CA TYR A 129 3.12 19.95 27.11
C TYR A 129 3.18 18.43 27.04
N ARG A 130 2.72 17.79 28.13
CA ARG A 130 2.41 16.36 28.12
C ARG A 130 1.31 16.09 27.10
N MET A 131 1.37 14.94 26.45
CA MET A 131 0.31 14.44 25.58
C MET A 131 -0.16 13.07 26.05
N SER A 132 -1.47 12.86 26.12
CA SER A 132 -2.05 11.53 26.37
C SER A 132 -2.89 11.10 25.18
N VAL A 133 -2.55 9.97 24.59
CA VAL A 133 -3.28 9.34 23.48
C VAL A 133 -4.13 8.22 24.04
N ASN A 134 -5.44 8.41 24.12
CA ASN A 134 -6.37 7.39 24.61
C ASN A 134 -7.01 6.66 23.43
N ILE A 135 -6.85 5.35 23.39
CA ILE A 135 -7.41 4.49 22.35
C ILE A 135 -8.59 3.71 22.92
N ASN A 136 -9.78 4.00 22.39
CA ASN A 136 -11.05 3.40 22.77
C ASN A 136 -11.52 2.45 21.67
N THR A 137 -11.32 1.16 21.88
CA THR A 137 -11.84 0.09 21.00
C THR A 137 -12.63 -0.93 21.81
N PRO A 138 -13.76 -1.47 21.30
CA PRO A 138 -14.40 -2.64 21.89
C PRO A 138 -13.43 -3.80 22.03
N ASP A 139 -13.53 -4.51 23.15
CA ASP A 139 -12.72 -5.69 23.43
C ASP A 139 -13.42 -6.95 22.88
N ASP A 140 -12.91 -7.47 21.76
CA ASP A 140 -13.10 -8.88 21.42
C ASP A 140 -11.86 -9.69 21.81
N LEU A 141 -12.08 -10.92 22.31
CA LEU A 141 -11.01 -11.83 22.78
C LEU A 141 -10.24 -12.49 21.62
N ALA A 142 -10.57 -12.15 20.37
CA ALA A 142 -9.99 -12.71 19.16
C ALA A 142 -8.71 -11.94 18.77
N LEU A 143 -7.76 -12.64 18.14
CA LEU A 143 -6.62 -11.98 17.52
C LEU A 143 -7.15 -11.18 16.32
N ALA A 144 -6.68 -9.94 16.16
CA ALA A 144 -7.12 -9.09 15.06
C ALA A 144 -6.71 -9.70 13.70
N LYS A 145 -7.69 -10.03 12.86
CA LYS A 145 -7.52 -10.47 11.48
C LYS A 145 -8.27 -9.51 10.57
N LEU A 146 -7.56 -8.92 9.61
CA LEU A 146 -8.17 -8.05 8.61
C LEU A 146 -8.87 -8.93 7.56
N THR A 147 -10.14 -8.65 7.31
CA THR A 147 -10.99 -9.34 6.33
C THR A 147 -11.71 -8.33 5.43
N LEU A 148 -12.31 -8.76 4.31
CA LEU A 148 -13.13 -7.88 3.47
C LEU A 148 -14.28 -7.16 4.22
N GLU A 149 -14.73 -7.70 5.36
CA GLU A 149 -15.82 -7.14 6.17
C GLU A 149 -15.32 -6.36 7.39
N THR A 150 -14.02 -6.15 7.51
CA THR A 150 -13.46 -5.40 8.64
C THR A 150 -13.83 -3.92 8.56
N ASP A 151 -14.38 -3.40 9.64
CA ASP A 151 -14.64 -1.97 9.81
C ASP A 151 -13.32 -1.24 10.10
N GLU A 152 -12.90 -0.37 9.19
CA GLU A 152 -11.66 0.41 9.30
C GLU A 152 -11.91 1.88 9.70
N SER A 153 -13.13 2.21 10.13
CA SER A 153 -13.52 3.57 10.55
C SER A 153 -12.96 3.95 11.92
N TYR A 154 -12.75 5.25 12.10
CA TYR A 154 -12.35 5.84 13.37
C TYR A 154 -12.84 7.28 13.50
N ASN A 155 -12.88 7.75 14.74
CA ASN A 155 -12.95 9.17 15.08
C ASN A 155 -11.69 9.57 15.86
N LEU A 156 -11.14 10.73 15.53
CA LEU A 156 -10.01 11.33 16.23
C LEU A 156 -10.42 12.71 16.74
N GLU A 157 -10.30 12.89 18.04
CA GLU A 157 -10.48 14.18 18.72
C GLU A 157 -9.17 14.56 19.41
N ILE A 158 -8.76 15.81 19.27
CA ILE A 158 -7.66 16.38 20.05
C ILE A 158 -8.23 17.59 20.78
N ASP A 159 -8.00 17.66 22.08
CA ASP A 159 -8.36 18.81 22.92
C ASP A 159 -7.16 19.21 23.78
N THR A 160 -7.10 20.49 24.14
CA THR A 160 -6.10 21.00 25.08
C THR A 160 -6.79 21.54 26.33
N ASP A 161 -6.42 21.04 27.51
CA ASP A 161 -6.99 21.53 28.76
C ASP A 161 -6.41 22.89 29.21
N ALA A 162 -6.94 23.43 30.31
CA ALA A 162 -6.49 24.72 30.84
C ALA A 162 -5.03 24.73 31.35
N SER A 163 -4.45 23.56 31.64
CA SER A 163 -3.04 23.40 32.00
C SER A 163 -2.12 23.28 30.78
N GLY A 164 -2.71 23.12 29.59
CA GLY A 164 -2.02 22.90 28.32
C GLY A 164 -1.77 21.43 28.00
N HIS A 165 -2.21 20.48 28.85
CA HIS A 165 -2.14 19.05 28.56
C HIS A 165 -2.97 18.75 27.31
N VAL A 166 -2.32 18.13 26.31
CA VAL A 166 -2.96 17.69 25.08
C VAL A 166 -3.56 16.30 25.27
N LEU A 167 -4.85 16.16 25.00
CA LEU A 167 -5.58 14.90 25.05
C LEU A 167 -6.00 14.51 23.63
N ALA A 168 -5.45 13.41 23.11
CA ALA A 168 -5.87 12.84 21.83
C ALA A 168 -6.70 11.57 22.06
N ASN A 169 -7.98 11.59 21.70
CA ASN A 169 -8.89 10.46 21.84
C ASN A 169 -9.16 9.83 20.48
N ILE A 170 -8.78 8.57 20.30
CA ILE A 170 -9.10 7.77 19.12
C ILE A 170 -10.18 6.77 19.49
N THR A 171 -11.32 6.81 18.80
CA THR A 171 -12.40 5.84 18.97
C THR A 171 -12.63 5.07 17.68
N ALA A 172 -12.60 3.73 17.75
CA ALA A 172 -12.80 2.87 16.58
C ALA A 172 -13.46 1.55 16.97
N ARG A 173 -13.97 0.80 15.99
CA ARG A 173 -14.63 -0.50 16.26
C ARG A 173 -13.67 -1.63 16.57
N ASN A 174 -12.41 -1.51 16.18
CA ASN A 174 -11.38 -2.53 16.37
C ASN A 174 -9.98 -1.90 16.24
N PHE A 175 -8.95 -2.75 16.35
CA PHE A 175 -7.55 -2.39 16.20
C PHE A 175 -7.25 -1.64 14.89
N PHE A 176 -7.78 -2.08 13.75
CA PHE A 176 -7.42 -1.55 12.44
C PHE A 176 -7.91 -0.11 12.23
N GLY A 177 -9.15 0.18 12.62
CA GLY A 177 -9.65 1.56 12.63
C GLY A 177 -8.83 2.47 13.55
N ALA A 178 -8.53 2.01 14.78
CA ALA A 178 -7.73 2.81 15.72
C ALA A 178 -6.29 3.02 15.25
N ARG A 179 -5.68 2.01 14.60
CA ARG A 179 -4.37 2.13 13.95
C ARG A 179 -4.40 3.18 12.84
N ASN A 180 -5.44 3.21 12.01
CA ASN A 180 -5.63 4.26 11.00
C ASN A 180 -5.77 5.66 11.64
N GLY A 181 -6.41 5.75 12.80
CA GLY A 181 -6.45 6.96 13.61
C GLY A 181 -5.08 7.42 14.12
N LEU A 182 -4.22 6.48 14.53
CA LEU A 182 -2.83 6.77 14.91
C LEU A 182 -2.02 7.32 13.73
N GLU A 183 -2.17 6.75 12.52
CA GLU A 183 -1.52 7.29 11.31
C GLU A 183 -1.92 8.74 11.06
N THR A 184 -3.22 9.04 11.16
CA THR A 184 -3.73 10.41 10.98
C THR A 184 -3.21 11.34 12.07
N LEU A 185 -3.19 10.90 13.33
CA LEU A 185 -2.63 11.67 14.43
C LEU A 185 -1.15 12.03 14.21
N ALA A 186 -0.34 11.09 13.71
CA ALA A 186 1.07 11.35 13.40
C ALA A 186 1.26 12.43 12.31
N GLN A 187 0.27 12.63 11.43
CA GLN A 187 0.33 13.66 10.39
C GLN A 187 -0.02 15.06 10.91
N LEU A 188 -0.75 15.13 12.02
CA LEU A 188 -1.09 16.38 12.72
C LEU A 188 0.02 16.84 13.67
N ILE A 189 1.02 15.97 13.91
CA ILE A 189 2.24 16.29 14.63
C ILE A 189 3.33 16.65 13.62
N VAL A 190 3.83 17.87 13.70
CA VAL A 190 4.84 18.44 12.80
C VAL A 190 6.06 18.92 13.58
N TYR A 191 7.21 18.95 12.93
CA TYR A 191 8.39 19.61 13.46
C TYR A 191 8.47 21.03 12.89
N ASP A 192 8.57 22.03 13.76
CA ASP A 192 8.76 23.42 13.38
C ASP A 192 10.26 23.75 13.40
N ASP A 193 10.91 23.73 12.24
CA ASP A 193 12.35 24.00 12.12
C ASP A 193 12.79 25.38 12.64
N ILE A 194 11.89 26.38 12.61
CA ILE A 194 12.20 27.74 13.06
C ILE A 194 12.32 27.79 14.58
N ARG A 195 11.36 27.18 15.28
CA ARG A 195 11.34 27.11 16.75
C ARG A 195 12.10 25.91 17.30
N ARG A 196 12.43 24.94 16.44
CA ARG A 196 12.99 23.63 16.77
C ARG A 196 12.09 22.87 17.75
N GLU A 197 10.79 22.88 17.48
CA GLU A 197 9.76 22.32 18.36
C GLU A 197 8.98 21.22 17.65
N VAL A 198 8.61 20.16 18.38
CA VAL A 198 7.53 19.27 17.93
C VAL A 198 6.21 19.90 18.32
N GLN A 199 5.32 20.08 17.37
CA GLN A 199 4.04 20.76 17.57
C GLN A 199 2.87 19.92 17.08
N VAL A 200 1.72 20.06 17.73
CA VAL A 200 0.44 19.46 17.36
C VAL A 200 -0.65 20.53 17.30
N THR A 201 -1.63 20.35 16.44
CA THR A 201 -2.89 21.12 16.45
C THR A 201 -3.58 21.02 17.81
N ALA A 202 -3.94 22.17 18.39
CA ALA A 202 -4.52 22.27 19.73
C ALA A 202 -5.90 21.63 19.86
N ASN A 203 -6.73 21.80 18.83
CA ASN A 203 -8.07 21.23 18.78
C ASN A 203 -8.33 20.61 17.41
N VAL A 204 -8.79 19.36 17.39
CA VAL A 204 -9.09 18.61 16.17
C VAL A 204 -10.35 17.77 16.36
N SER A 205 -11.16 17.67 15.31
CA SER A 205 -12.21 16.67 15.20
C SER A 205 -12.20 16.09 13.79
N ILE A 206 -11.97 14.80 13.68
CA ILE A 206 -11.93 14.04 12.42
C ILE A 206 -12.81 12.80 12.56
N SER A 207 -13.71 12.60 11.60
CA SER A 207 -14.41 11.33 11.38
C SER A 207 -13.99 10.77 10.04
N ASP A 208 -13.64 9.49 9.97
CA ASP A 208 -13.01 8.93 8.77
C ASP A 208 -13.25 7.43 8.60
N ALA A 209 -13.36 7.01 7.35
CA ALA A 209 -13.50 5.62 6.93
C ALA A 209 -13.16 5.48 5.43
N PRO A 210 -12.61 4.33 4.98
CA PRO A 210 -12.32 4.13 3.56
C PRO A 210 -13.60 3.95 2.73
N VAL A 211 -13.57 4.44 1.49
CA VAL A 211 -14.62 4.18 0.48
C VAL A 211 -14.56 2.73 -0.02
N TYR A 212 -13.35 2.24 -0.34
CA TYR A 212 -13.16 0.88 -0.87
C TYR A 212 -12.48 -0.05 0.13
N LYS A 213 -12.93 -1.31 0.15
CA LYS A 213 -12.46 -2.37 1.07
C LYS A 213 -11.10 -2.94 0.67
N TRP A 214 -10.78 -2.91 -0.63
CA TRP A 214 -9.52 -3.41 -1.20
C TRP A 214 -8.61 -2.27 -1.64
N ARG A 215 -7.46 -2.14 -0.99
CA ARG A 215 -6.48 -1.08 -1.30
C ARG A 215 -5.10 -1.71 -1.38
N GLY A 216 -4.81 -2.26 -2.55
CA GLY A 216 -3.79 -3.28 -2.73
C GLY A 216 -2.50 -2.79 -3.36
N LEU A 217 -1.39 -3.47 -3.07
CA LEU A 217 -0.19 -3.50 -3.92
C LEU A 217 0.14 -4.95 -4.26
N LEU A 218 0.35 -5.23 -5.54
CA LEU A 218 0.94 -6.48 -6.01
C LEU A 218 2.45 -6.34 -6.13
N LEU A 219 3.17 -7.28 -5.53
CA LEU A 219 4.60 -7.45 -5.74
C LEU A 219 4.90 -8.85 -6.25
N ASP A 220 5.37 -8.91 -7.49
CA ASP A 220 6.01 -10.08 -8.07
C ASP A 220 7.39 -10.28 -7.45
N THR A 221 7.59 -11.42 -6.81
CA THR A 221 8.85 -11.83 -6.19
C THR A 221 9.47 -13.06 -6.84
N SER A 222 8.95 -13.44 -8.00
CA SER A 222 9.42 -14.57 -8.78
C SER A 222 10.30 -14.14 -9.95
N ARG A 223 9.89 -13.15 -10.75
CA ARG A 223 10.72 -12.63 -11.85
C ARG A 223 12.05 -12.09 -11.33
N ASN A 224 12.03 -11.39 -10.20
CA ASN A 224 13.22 -11.06 -9.41
C ASN A 224 12.95 -11.24 -7.92
N TYR A 225 13.98 -11.62 -7.16
CA TYR A 225 13.87 -11.86 -5.72
C TYR A 225 13.90 -10.55 -4.93
N TYR A 226 13.12 -10.51 -3.84
CA TYR A 226 13.09 -9.40 -2.89
C TYR A 226 13.39 -9.88 -1.48
N SER A 227 14.26 -9.17 -0.75
CA SER A 227 14.55 -9.53 0.64
C SER A 227 13.32 -9.33 1.54
N VAL A 228 13.22 -10.10 2.63
CA VAL A 228 12.19 -9.86 3.67
C VAL A 228 12.24 -8.42 4.17
N LYS A 229 13.44 -7.83 4.24
CA LYS A 229 13.64 -6.43 4.62
C LYS A 229 12.98 -5.47 3.63
N SER A 230 13.12 -5.67 2.31
CA SER A 230 12.50 -4.79 1.33
C SER A 230 10.97 -4.95 1.32
N ILE A 231 10.46 -6.17 1.46
CA ILE A 231 9.01 -6.41 1.58
C ILE A 231 8.44 -5.68 2.78
N LYS A 232 9.09 -5.80 3.96
CA LYS A 232 8.68 -5.07 5.16
C LYS A 232 8.69 -3.56 4.96
N ARG A 233 9.70 -3.01 4.29
CA ARG A 233 9.77 -1.58 3.96
C ARG A 233 8.60 -1.16 3.06
N THR A 234 8.18 -1.98 2.08
CA THR A 234 6.95 -1.74 1.31
C THR A 234 5.72 -1.70 2.22
N LEU A 235 5.60 -2.63 3.17
CA LEU A 235 4.50 -2.65 4.14
C LEU A 235 4.49 -1.41 5.05
N ASP A 236 5.66 -0.86 5.39
CA ASP A 236 5.76 0.43 6.10
C ASP A 236 5.16 1.57 5.26
N GLY A 237 5.52 1.65 3.97
CA GLY A 237 4.95 2.65 3.06
C GLY A 237 3.44 2.52 2.91
N MET A 238 2.94 1.28 2.73
CA MET A 238 1.50 1.00 2.66
C MET A 238 0.76 1.48 3.90
N ALA A 239 1.34 1.23 5.07
CA ALA A 239 0.79 1.61 6.37
C ALA A 239 0.65 3.14 6.50
N LEU A 240 1.64 3.92 6.05
CA LEU A 240 1.64 5.39 6.11
C LEU A 240 0.46 6.01 5.34
N VAL A 241 -0.04 5.31 4.32
CA VAL A 241 -1.13 5.79 3.46
C VAL A 241 -2.41 4.95 3.54
N LYS A 242 -2.51 4.06 4.54
CA LYS A 242 -3.69 3.23 4.80
C LYS A 242 -4.08 2.27 3.66
N LEU A 243 -3.10 1.85 2.84
CA LEU A 243 -3.26 0.67 1.97
C LEU A 243 -3.30 -0.58 2.86
N ASN A 244 -4.12 -1.57 2.50
CA ASN A 244 -4.49 -2.67 3.40
C ASN A 244 -4.33 -4.08 2.82
N THR A 245 -3.96 -4.23 1.55
CA THR A 245 -3.70 -5.55 0.94
C THR A 245 -2.32 -5.59 0.31
N PHE A 246 -1.48 -6.52 0.73
CA PHE A 246 -0.26 -6.88 0.04
C PHE A 246 -0.52 -8.18 -0.72
N HIS A 247 -0.72 -8.09 -2.02
CA HIS A 247 -0.81 -9.22 -2.93
C HIS A 247 0.62 -9.68 -3.23
N TRP A 248 0.94 -10.87 -2.74
CA TRP A 248 2.26 -11.45 -2.91
C TRP A 248 2.24 -12.50 -4.03
N HIS A 249 2.61 -12.07 -5.24
CA HIS A 249 2.86 -12.94 -6.38
C HIS A 249 4.21 -13.62 -6.18
N ILE A 250 4.17 -14.83 -5.61
CA ILE A 250 5.36 -15.47 -5.03
C ILE A 250 6.05 -16.48 -5.95
N THR A 251 5.36 -16.97 -6.97
CA THR A 251 5.88 -17.97 -7.93
C THR A 251 5.47 -17.60 -9.34
N ASP A 252 6.35 -17.89 -10.29
CA ASP A 252 6.13 -17.72 -11.74
C ASP A 252 6.97 -18.78 -12.47
N SER A 253 6.95 -18.77 -13.80
CA SER A 253 7.84 -19.55 -14.67
C SER A 253 9.33 -19.37 -14.36
N HIS A 254 9.71 -18.16 -13.91
CA HIS A 254 11.09 -17.73 -13.68
C HIS A 254 11.73 -18.28 -12.41
N SER A 255 10.98 -18.40 -11.30
CA SER A 255 11.49 -18.98 -10.07
C SER A 255 10.40 -19.52 -9.13
N PHE A 256 10.82 -20.40 -8.22
CA PHE A 256 10.01 -20.91 -7.12
C PHE A 256 10.72 -20.67 -5.79
N PRO A 257 10.57 -19.48 -5.16
CA PRO A 257 11.28 -19.13 -3.94
C PRO A 257 10.57 -19.58 -2.65
N LEU A 258 9.33 -20.07 -2.69
CA LEU A 258 8.56 -20.46 -1.50
C LEU A 258 8.95 -21.84 -0.95
N GLU A 259 9.18 -21.95 0.35
CA GLU A 259 9.43 -23.24 1.02
C GLU A 259 8.15 -24.07 1.20
N VAL A 260 8.02 -25.15 0.42
CA VAL A 260 6.94 -26.15 0.57
C VAL A 260 7.51 -27.44 1.18
N ARG A 261 7.31 -27.65 2.48
CA ARG A 261 7.97 -28.74 3.24
C ARG A 261 7.71 -30.14 2.66
N LYS A 262 6.50 -30.38 2.15
CA LYS A 262 6.11 -31.66 1.55
C LYS A 262 6.69 -31.86 0.14
N ARG A 263 7.14 -30.77 -0.51
CA ARG A 263 7.68 -30.72 -1.87
C ARG A 263 8.98 -29.90 -1.92
N PRO A 264 10.01 -30.27 -1.12
CA PRO A 264 11.22 -29.46 -0.99
C PRO A 264 12.00 -29.32 -2.30
N GLU A 265 11.77 -30.21 -3.27
CA GLU A 265 12.33 -30.16 -4.61
C GLU A 265 11.89 -28.94 -5.42
N LEU A 266 10.67 -28.41 -5.21
CA LEU A 266 10.18 -27.21 -5.92
C LEU A 266 11.11 -26.03 -5.66
N LEU A 267 11.39 -25.77 -4.37
CA LEU A 267 12.33 -24.75 -3.93
C LEU A 267 13.76 -25.02 -4.41
N LYS A 268 14.24 -26.26 -4.24
CA LYS A 268 15.63 -26.63 -4.54
C LYS A 268 15.99 -26.48 -6.02
N LEU A 269 15.03 -26.72 -6.90
CA LEU A 269 15.21 -26.62 -8.34
C LEU A 269 14.82 -25.24 -8.86
N GLY A 270 13.84 -24.57 -8.24
CA GLY A 270 13.26 -23.34 -8.79
C GLY A 270 13.75 -22.04 -8.18
N ALA A 271 14.36 -22.02 -7.00
CA ALA A 271 14.90 -20.77 -6.45
C ALA A 271 16.14 -20.32 -7.20
N TYR A 272 16.29 -19.01 -7.44
CA TYR A 272 17.49 -18.45 -8.08
C TYR A 272 18.80 -18.80 -7.38
N SER A 273 18.76 -18.92 -6.05
CA SER A 273 19.87 -19.47 -5.27
C SER A 273 19.37 -19.97 -3.92
N PRO A 274 20.17 -20.78 -3.18
CA PRO A 274 19.80 -21.23 -1.84
C PRO A 274 19.58 -20.11 -0.80
N ARG A 275 19.95 -18.86 -1.12
CA ARG A 275 19.72 -17.68 -0.27
C ARG A 275 18.51 -16.85 -0.68
N GLN A 276 18.02 -17.02 -1.91
CA GLN A 276 16.91 -16.25 -2.46
C GLN A 276 15.62 -17.08 -2.33
N VAL A 277 15.24 -17.28 -1.08
CA VAL A 277 14.12 -18.14 -0.68
C VAL A 277 13.27 -17.43 0.37
N TYR A 278 12.02 -17.85 0.49
CA TYR A 278 11.10 -17.48 1.56
C TYR A 278 10.81 -18.72 2.39
N THR A 279 11.49 -18.82 3.54
CA THR A 279 11.24 -19.89 4.49
C THR A 279 9.89 -19.70 5.18
N ARG A 280 9.41 -20.75 5.85
CA ARG A 280 8.20 -20.66 6.68
C ARG A 280 8.30 -19.58 7.76
N ARG A 281 9.51 -19.30 8.26
CA ARG A 281 9.75 -18.24 9.24
C ARG A 281 9.62 -16.87 8.57
N ASP A 282 10.20 -16.69 7.40
CA ASP A 282 10.15 -15.43 6.65
C ASP A 282 8.70 -15.06 6.32
N VAL A 283 7.91 -16.02 5.83
CA VAL A 283 6.48 -15.79 5.54
C VAL A 283 5.72 -15.42 6.81
N ALA A 284 5.88 -16.17 7.90
CA ALA A 284 5.20 -15.86 9.16
C ALA A 284 5.59 -14.47 9.72
N GLU A 285 6.85 -14.09 9.53
CA GLU A 285 7.38 -12.79 9.93
C GLU A 285 6.77 -11.64 9.10
N VAL A 286 6.64 -11.80 7.77
CA VAL A 286 5.96 -10.83 6.88
C VAL A 286 4.47 -10.72 7.22
N VAL A 287 3.79 -11.85 7.42
CA VAL A 287 2.35 -11.88 7.76
C VAL A 287 2.07 -11.18 9.10
N GLU A 288 2.88 -11.42 10.13
CA GLU A 288 2.77 -10.70 11.41
C GLU A 288 3.10 -9.22 11.25
N TYR A 289 4.14 -8.88 10.48
CA TYR A 289 4.52 -7.50 10.23
C TYR A 289 3.41 -6.70 9.53
N GLY A 290 2.73 -7.32 8.57
CA GLY A 290 1.53 -6.78 7.91
C GLY A 290 0.38 -6.60 8.90
N ARG A 291 0.13 -7.57 9.78
CA ARG A 291 -0.93 -7.50 10.80
C ARG A 291 -0.84 -6.27 11.70
N VAL A 292 0.36 -6.01 12.23
CA VAL A 292 0.66 -4.83 13.07
C VAL A 292 0.34 -3.53 12.32
N ARG A 293 0.43 -3.56 10.99
CA ARG A 293 0.20 -2.43 10.08
C ARG A 293 -1.19 -2.40 9.46
N GLY A 294 -2.09 -3.31 9.86
CA GLY A 294 -3.42 -3.40 9.25
C GLY A 294 -3.37 -3.74 7.77
N ILE A 295 -2.43 -4.60 7.37
CA ILE A 295 -2.27 -5.08 6.00
C ILE A 295 -2.48 -6.59 5.98
N ARG A 296 -3.44 -7.06 5.20
CA ARG A 296 -3.55 -8.48 4.85
C ARG A 296 -2.44 -8.83 3.88
N VAL A 297 -1.79 -9.97 4.10
CA VAL A 297 -0.79 -10.53 3.17
C VAL A 297 -1.48 -11.66 2.43
N MET A 298 -1.93 -11.37 1.21
CA MET A 298 -2.63 -12.34 0.37
C MET A 298 -1.60 -13.06 -0.53
N PRO A 299 -1.48 -14.39 -0.45
CA PRO A 299 -0.65 -15.14 -1.37
C PRO A 299 -1.36 -15.38 -2.71
N GLU A 300 -0.57 -15.41 -3.77
CA GLU A 300 -0.95 -15.97 -5.06
C GLU A 300 -0.12 -17.21 -5.37
N PHE A 301 -0.79 -18.24 -5.89
CA PHE A 301 -0.14 -19.27 -6.68
C PHE A 301 -0.74 -19.22 -8.09
N ASP A 302 0.01 -18.69 -9.03
CA ASP A 302 -0.46 -18.52 -10.40
C ASP A 302 -0.46 -19.86 -11.15
N ALA A 303 -1.62 -20.22 -11.71
CA ALA A 303 -1.78 -21.43 -12.47
C ALA A 303 -2.99 -21.35 -13.43
N PRO A 304 -2.99 -22.09 -14.56
CA PRO A 304 -2.00 -23.10 -14.96
C PRO A 304 -0.84 -22.58 -15.82
N ALA A 305 -0.88 -21.31 -16.26
CA ALA A 305 0.27 -20.67 -16.89
C ALA A 305 1.29 -20.24 -15.82
N HIS A 306 2.33 -19.49 -16.21
CA HIS A 306 3.28 -18.91 -15.25
C HIS A 306 3.92 -19.97 -14.33
N VAL A 307 4.22 -21.16 -14.87
CA VAL A 307 4.85 -22.27 -14.14
C VAL A 307 6.00 -22.88 -14.94
N GLY A 308 7.16 -22.99 -14.33
CA GLY A 308 8.38 -23.47 -15.00
C GLY A 308 9.42 -24.00 -14.03
N GLU A 309 10.30 -23.11 -13.58
CA GLU A 309 11.36 -23.42 -12.62
C GLU A 309 10.80 -24.08 -11.34
N GLY A 310 11.48 -25.12 -10.85
CA GLY A 310 11.02 -25.96 -9.72
C GLY A 310 10.28 -27.24 -10.13
N TRP A 311 9.71 -27.27 -11.33
CA TRP A 311 8.88 -28.40 -11.80
C TRP A 311 9.63 -29.42 -12.66
N GLN A 312 10.95 -29.26 -12.84
CA GLN A 312 11.77 -30.18 -13.61
C GLN A 312 11.67 -31.62 -13.09
N HIS A 313 11.75 -32.57 -14.01
CA HIS A 313 11.71 -34.02 -13.74
C HIS A 313 10.39 -34.56 -13.15
N LYS A 314 9.34 -33.72 -13.02
CA LYS A 314 8.03 -34.16 -12.54
C LYS A 314 7.12 -34.70 -13.65
N ASN A 315 7.38 -34.36 -14.91
CA ASN A 315 6.50 -34.63 -16.05
C ASN A 315 5.08 -34.06 -15.84
N MET A 316 4.99 -32.88 -15.21
CA MET A 316 3.72 -32.20 -14.86
C MET A 316 3.56 -30.85 -15.56
N THR A 317 4.50 -30.48 -16.43
CA THR A 317 4.47 -29.24 -17.21
C THR A 317 4.48 -29.52 -18.71
N ALA A 318 3.83 -28.65 -19.47
CA ALA A 318 3.94 -28.53 -20.91
C ALA A 318 4.79 -27.30 -21.26
N CYS A 319 5.44 -27.37 -22.43
CA CYS A 319 6.19 -26.27 -23.07
C CYS A 319 7.24 -25.54 -22.22
N PHE A 320 7.73 -26.12 -21.11
CA PHE A 320 8.75 -25.47 -20.30
C PHE A 320 10.00 -25.16 -21.14
N ASN A 321 10.37 -23.88 -21.21
CA ASN A 321 11.46 -23.34 -22.02
C ASN A 321 11.37 -23.70 -23.52
N ALA A 322 10.16 -23.82 -24.07
CA ALA A 322 9.94 -24.06 -25.49
C ALA A 322 10.47 -22.89 -26.35
N GLN A 323 11.04 -23.21 -27.51
CA GLN A 323 11.56 -22.23 -28.48
C GLN A 323 11.02 -22.49 -29.90
N PRO A 324 10.79 -21.43 -30.70
CA PRO A 324 10.84 -20.02 -30.31
C PRO A 324 9.69 -19.68 -29.34
N TRP A 325 10.00 -19.01 -28.23
CA TRP A 325 9.06 -18.82 -27.12
C TRP A 325 7.76 -18.11 -27.53
N LYS A 326 7.83 -17.18 -28.49
CA LYS A 326 6.69 -16.40 -29.02
C LYS A 326 5.54 -17.25 -29.56
N ASP A 327 5.80 -18.49 -29.95
CA ASP A 327 4.78 -19.39 -30.46
C ASP A 327 3.95 -20.04 -29.33
N PHE A 328 4.48 -20.03 -28.10
CA PHE A 328 3.96 -20.81 -26.98
C PHE A 328 3.61 -19.99 -25.74
N CYS A 329 4.13 -18.78 -25.57
CA CYS A 329 3.88 -17.93 -24.41
C CYS A 329 4.08 -16.43 -24.71
N VAL A 330 3.65 -15.57 -23.78
CA VAL A 330 3.77 -14.10 -23.88
C VAL A 330 5.18 -13.62 -23.55
N GLU A 331 5.90 -14.33 -22.70
CA GLU A 331 7.29 -14.04 -22.33
C GLU A 331 8.09 -15.31 -21.99
N PRO A 332 9.41 -15.34 -22.24
CA PRO A 332 10.25 -16.46 -21.85
C PRO A 332 10.60 -16.42 -20.35
N PRO A 333 10.81 -17.59 -19.69
CA PRO A 333 10.65 -18.92 -20.25
C PRO A 333 9.18 -19.32 -20.32
N CYS A 334 8.75 -19.92 -21.44
CA CYS A 334 7.42 -20.53 -21.49
C CYS A 334 7.30 -21.64 -20.44
N GLY A 335 6.06 -21.94 -20.03
CA GLY A 335 5.74 -23.13 -19.25
C GLY A 335 4.31 -23.06 -18.69
N GLN A 336 3.62 -24.20 -18.70
CA GLN A 336 2.29 -24.34 -18.12
C GLN A 336 2.17 -25.71 -17.44
N LEU A 337 1.33 -25.86 -16.43
CA LEU A 337 0.96 -27.16 -15.90
C LEU A 337 0.26 -28.01 -16.98
N ASP A 338 0.44 -29.34 -16.94
CA ASP A 338 -0.31 -30.32 -17.74
C ASP A 338 -1.54 -30.78 -16.93
N PRO A 339 -2.76 -30.32 -17.26
CA PRO A 339 -3.96 -30.64 -16.48
C PRO A 339 -4.36 -32.12 -16.54
N THR A 340 -3.71 -32.92 -17.39
CA THR A 340 -4.06 -34.31 -17.64
C THR A 340 -3.32 -35.29 -16.72
N VAL A 341 -2.41 -34.77 -15.89
CA VAL A 341 -1.62 -35.54 -14.92
C VAL A 341 -2.29 -35.44 -13.55
N ASN A 342 -2.90 -36.53 -13.08
CA ASN A 342 -3.66 -36.53 -11.82
C ASN A 342 -2.78 -36.21 -10.60
N GLU A 343 -1.54 -36.72 -10.57
CA GLU A 343 -0.59 -36.54 -9.48
C GLU A 343 -0.14 -35.09 -9.32
N MET A 344 -0.32 -34.24 -10.35
CA MET A 344 -0.02 -32.81 -10.27
C MET A 344 -0.95 -32.11 -9.27
N TYR A 345 -2.22 -32.49 -9.20
CA TYR A 345 -3.17 -31.90 -8.25
C TYR A 345 -2.83 -32.25 -6.79
N ASP A 346 -2.13 -33.36 -6.53
CA ASP A 346 -1.61 -33.67 -5.19
C ASP A 346 -0.43 -32.76 -4.82
N VAL A 347 0.38 -32.33 -5.80
CA VAL A 347 1.43 -31.32 -5.59
C VAL A 347 0.80 -29.96 -5.31
N LEU A 348 -0.24 -29.58 -6.06
CA LEU A 348 -0.98 -28.34 -5.82
C LEU A 348 -1.62 -28.33 -4.43
N GLU A 349 -2.24 -29.43 -3.99
CA GLU A 349 -2.79 -29.55 -2.65
C GLU A 349 -1.73 -29.29 -1.57
N ASP A 350 -0.52 -29.84 -1.71
CA ASP A 350 0.58 -29.62 -0.76
C ASP A 350 1.09 -28.15 -0.75
N ILE A 351 1.06 -27.47 -1.91
CA ILE A 351 1.38 -26.05 -2.04
C ILE A 351 0.30 -25.22 -1.33
N TYR A 352 -0.98 -25.45 -1.65
CA TYR A 352 -2.10 -24.74 -1.06
C TYR A 352 -2.18 -24.96 0.45
N GLU A 353 -1.94 -26.17 0.95
CA GLU A 353 -1.86 -26.44 2.38
C GLU A 353 -0.79 -25.58 3.05
N THR A 354 0.40 -25.46 2.43
CA THR A 354 1.48 -24.59 2.94
C THR A 354 1.04 -23.13 2.96
N MET A 355 0.38 -22.65 1.91
CA MET A 355 -0.10 -21.27 1.84
C MET A 355 -1.21 -20.99 2.87
N PHE A 356 -2.22 -21.85 2.97
CA PHE A 356 -3.29 -21.69 3.95
C PHE A 356 -2.76 -21.78 5.40
N GLU A 357 -1.78 -22.64 5.67
CA GLU A 357 -1.15 -22.77 7.00
C GLU A 357 -0.25 -21.58 7.39
N LYS A 358 0.22 -20.78 6.42
CA LYS A 358 1.18 -19.69 6.68
C LYS A 358 0.55 -18.31 6.57
N PHE A 359 -0.34 -18.13 5.62
CA PHE A 359 -0.98 -16.86 5.34
C PHE A 359 -2.35 -16.74 6.02
N ASP A 360 -3.03 -17.86 6.31
CA ASP A 360 -4.41 -17.88 6.80
C ASP A 360 -5.32 -16.91 6.00
N PRO A 361 -5.40 -17.06 4.67
CA PRO A 361 -6.03 -16.09 3.78
C PRO A 361 -7.54 -15.95 4.03
N ASP A 362 -8.06 -14.71 4.03
CA ASP A 362 -9.50 -14.45 3.88
C ASP A 362 -9.95 -14.46 2.42
N VAL A 363 -9.02 -14.28 1.49
CA VAL A 363 -9.17 -14.36 0.02
C VAL A 363 -7.90 -15.00 -0.55
N PHE A 364 -8.00 -15.82 -1.59
CA PHE A 364 -6.86 -16.53 -2.19
C PHE A 364 -6.77 -16.26 -3.70
N HIS A 365 -5.59 -15.90 -4.20
CA HIS A 365 -5.39 -15.63 -5.63
C HIS A 365 -4.85 -16.88 -6.34
N MET A 366 -5.50 -17.28 -7.43
CA MET A 366 -5.12 -18.47 -8.22
C MET A 366 -4.52 -18.11 -9.59
N GLY A 367 -4.35 -16.82 -9.86
CA GLY A 367 -3.77 -16.31 -11.11
C GLY A 367 -4.72 -16.49 -12.27
N GLY A 368 -4.35 -17.35 -13.20
CA GLY A 368 -5.22 -17.73 -14.32
C GLY A 368 -5.24 -16.67 -15.42
N ASP A 369 -4.10 -16.07 -15.68
CA ASP A 369 -3.80 -15.24 -16.83
C ASP A 369 -3.07 -16.03 -17.93
N GLU A 370 -3.08 -15.45 -19.12
CA GLU A 370 -2.21 -15.77 -20.27
C GLU A 370 -2.03 -17.24 -20.69
N VAL A 371 -2.99 -18.13 -20.38
CA VAL A 371 -2.96 -19.53 -20.81
C VAL A 371 -2.95 -19.66 -22.33
N SER A 372 -1.85 -20.23 -22.83
CA SER A 372 -1.59 -20.54 -24.22
C SER A 372 -2.14 -21.90 -24.62
N THR A 373 -3.07 -21.89 -25.57
CA THR A 373 -3.59 -23.11 -26.21
C THR A 373 -2.52 -23.78 -27.07
N ASN A 374 -1.59 -23.01 -27.65
CA ASN A 374 -0.48 -23.55 -28.46
C ASN A 374 0.47 -24.39 -27.61
N CYS A 375 0.78 -23.96 -26.38
CA CYS A 375 1.57 -24.72 -25.44
C CYS A 375 0.98 -26.10 -25.21
N TRP A 376 -0.30 -26.17 -24.81
CA TRP A 376 -0.98 -27.43 -24.57
C TRP A 376 -1.16 -28.28 -25.83
N ASN A 377 -1.46 -27.65 -26.97
CA ASN A 377 -1.62 -28.35 -28.25
C ASN A 377 -0.30 -28.96 -28.76
N SER A 378 0.85 -28.40 -28.38
CA SER A 378 2.16 -28.98 -28.69
C SER A 378 2.37 -30.35 -28.00
N SER A 379 1.76 -30.54 -26.82
CA SER A 379 1.91 -31.76 -26.04
C SER A 379 1.14 -32.94 -26.64
N ARG A 380 1.85 -34.04 -26.88
CA ARG A 380 1.23 -35.29 -27.36
C ARG A 380 0.36 -35.94 -26.29
N THR A 381 0.73 -35.85 -25.02
CA THR A 381 -0.02 -36.44 -23.90
C THR A 381 -1.37 -35.75 -23.74
N ILE A 382 -1.37 -34.41 -23.72
CA ILE A 382 -2.58 -33.60 -23.61
C ILE A 382 -3.53 -33.88 -24.78
N ARG A 383 -3.04 -33.79 -26.03
CA ARG A 383 -3.88 -34.07 -27.22
C ARG A 383 -4.50 -35.46 -27.19
N LYS A 384 -3.76 -36.48 -26.73
CA LYS A 384 -4.26 -37.86 -26.63
C LYS A 384 -5.33 -37.96 -25.54
N TRP A 385 -5.12 -37.30 -24.41
CA TRP A 385 -6.10 -37.28 -23.31
C TRP A 385 -7.39 -36.58 -23.74
N MET A 386 -7.31 -35.39 -24.35
CA MET A 386 -8.49 -34.65 -24.83
C MET A 386 -9.33 -35.48 -25.81
N LYS A 387 -8.67 -36.12 -26.79
CA LYS A 387 -9.35 -37.03 -27.72
C LYS A 387 -10.00 -38.23 -27.03
N LYS A 388 -9.40 -38.74 -25.94
CA LYS A 388 -9.97 -39.83 -25.14
C LYS A 388 -11.22 -39.38 -24.37
N GLN A 389 -11.30 -38.10 -23.98
CA GLN A 389 -12.50 -37.49 -23.40
C GLN A 389 -13.58 -37.15 -24.45
N GLY A 390 -13.30 -37.39 -25.74
CA GLY A 390 -14.19 -37.04 -26.84
C GLY A 390 -14.17 -35.54 -27.20
N TRP A 391 -13.15 -34.80 -26.77
CA TRP A 391 -13.00 -33.37 -27.07
C TRP A 391 -12.19 -33.16 -28.35
N GLY A 392 -12.41 -32.02 -29.00
CA GLY A 392 -11.63 -31.58 -30.15
C GLY A 392 -10.26 -31.00 -29.74
N LEU A 393 -9.66 -30.25 -30.66
CA LEU A 393 -8.39 -29.52 -30.45
C LEU A 393 -8.52 -28.06 -30.93
N ALA A 394 -9.74 -27.51 -30.94
CA ALA A 394 -9.96 -26.10 -31.19
C ALA A 394 -9.75 -25.30 -29.89
N THR A 395 -9.61 -23.98 -29.99
CA THR A 395 -9.43 -23.09 -28.82
C THR A 395 -10.50 -23.33 -27.74
N ALA A 396 -11.76 -23.48 -28.13
CA ALA A 396 -12.86 -23.75 -27.18
C ALA A 396 -12.68 -25.08 -26.42
N ASP A 397 -12.11 -26.12 -27.03
CA ASP A 397 -11.81 -27.38 -26.35
C ASP A 397 -10.68 -27.22 -25.32
N PHE A 398 -9.68 -26.37 -25.61
CA PHE A 398 -8.64 -26.04 -24.64
C PHE A 398 -9.15 -25.15 -23.51
N MET A 399 -10.13 -24.27 -23.76
CA MET A 399 -10.81 -23.53 -22.68
C MET A 399 -11.59 -24.49 -21.77
N ARG A 400 -12.19 -25.55 -22.32
CA ARG A 400 -12.78 -26.64 -21.52
C ARG A 400 -11.74 -27.40 -20.70
N LEU A 401 -10.53 -27.61 -21.23
CA LEU A 401 -9.41 -28.18 -20.48
C LEU A 401 -8.97 -27.26 -19.34
N TRP A 402 -8.95 -25.94 -19.56
CA TRP A 402 -8.68 -24.97 -18.50
C TRP A 402 -9.77 -24.97 -17.43
N GLY A 403 -11.05 -24.98 -17.82
CA GLY A 403 -12.16 -25.16 -16.87
C GLY A 403 -12.03 -26.43 -16.04
N HIS A 404 -11.61 -27.55 -16.64
CA HIS A 404 -11.30 -28.78 -15.91
C HIS A 404 -10.16 -28.57 -14.88
N PHE A 405 -9.04 -27.97 -15.30
CA PHE A 405 -7.94 -27.65 -14.39
C PHE A 405 -8.41 -26.81 -13.21
N GLN A 406 -9.13 -25.72 -13.49
CA GLN A 406 -9.56 -24.75 -12.49
C GLN A 406 -10.50 -25.39 -11.47
N ASN A 407 -11.42 -26.25 -11.91
CA ASN A 407 -12.32 -26.97 -11.01
C ASN A 407 -11.59 -27.96 -10.10
N GLU A 408 -10.63 -28.72 -10.63
CA GLU A 408 -9.82 -29.64 -9.83
C GLU A 408 -8.92 -28.89 -8.84
N ALA A 409 -8.29 -27.80 -9.27
CA ALA A 409 -7.46 -26.95 -8.41
C ALA A 409 -8.30 -26.30 -7.30
N LEU A 410 -9.48 -25.78 -7.61
CA LEU A 410 -10.43 -25.24 -6.64
C LEU A 410 -10.84 -26.30 -5.61
N ALA A 411 -11.10 -27.53 -6.04
CA ALA A 411 -11.44 -28.62 -5.13
C ALA A 411 -10.30 -28.92 -4.12
N ARG A 412 -9.03 -28.76 -4.54
CA ARG A 412 -7.88 -28.87 -3.61
C ARG A 412 -7.81 -27.69 -2.65
N VAL A 413 -8.09 -26.47 -3.11
CA VAL A 413 -8.22 -25.29 -2.23
C VAL A 413 -9.30 -25.53 -1.18
N ASP A 414 -10.51 -25.94 -1.59
CA ASP A 414 -11.62 -26.18 -0.68
C ASP A 414 -11.29 -27.29 0.33
N LYS A 415 -10.56 -28.34 -0.10
CA LYS A 415 -10.09 -29.39 0.80
C LYS A 415 -9.12 -28.86 1.87
N VAL A 416 -8.11 -28.05 1.51
CA VAL A 416 -7.15 -27.50 2.48
C VAL A 416 -7.77 -26.42 3.37
N ALA A 417 -8.78 -25.72 2.85
CA ALA A 417 -9.55 -24.72 3.57
C ALA A 417 -10.61 -25.35 4.50
N ASN A 418 -10.64 -26.68 4.67
CA ASN A 418 -11.67 -27.40 5.43
C ASN A 418 -13.11 -27.08 4.98
N ASN A 419 -13.30 -26.94 3.66
CA ASN A 419 -14.53 -26.53 2.98
C ASN A 419 -15.04 -25.13 3.35
N SER A 420 -14.19 -24.25 3.91
CA SER A 420 -14.51 -22.83 3.96
C SER A 420 -14.55 -22.27 2.53
N GLN A 421 -15.62 -21.55 2.20
CA GLN A 421 -15.82 -20.94 0.89
C GLN A 421 -14.96 -19.65 0.75
N THR A 422 -13.64 -19.78 0.91
CA THR A 422 -12.67 -18.68 0.86
C THR A 422 -12.63 -18.09 -0.55
N PRO A 423 -13.11 -16.85 -0.82
CA PRO A 423 -13.19 -16.28 -2.17
C PRO A 423 -11.91 -16.44 -2.98
N ILE A 424 -12.04 -16.79 -4.27
CA ILE A 424 -10.91 -16.93 -5.19
C ILE A 424 -10.82 -15.68 -6.06
N ILE A 425 -9.62 -15.19 -6.31
CA ILE A 425 -9.37 -14.19 -7.36
C ILE A 425 -8.75 -14.87 -8.58
N LEU A 426 -9.23 -14.51 -9.77
CA LEU A 426 -8.60 -14.79 -11.05
C LEU A 426 -8.40 -13.49 -11.85
N TRP A 427 -7.34 -13.43 -12.64
CA TRP A 427 -7.13 -12.34 -13.60
C TRP A 427 -8.16 -12.35 -14.73
N THR A 428 -8.41 -11.19 -15.34
CA THR A 428 -9.09 -11.13 -16.63
C THR A 428 -8.33 -11.93 -17.69
N SER A 429 -8.97 -12.92 -18.28
CA SER A 429 -8.36 -13.83 -19.25
C SER A 429 -9.40 -14.48 -20.16
N GLY A 430 -8.96 -15.38 -21.04
CA GLY A 430 -9.87 -16.16 -21.89
C GLY A 430 -10.92 -16.96 -21.08
N LEU A 431 -10.59 -17.43 -19.86
CA LEU A 431 -11.55 -18.17 -19.03
C LEU A 431 -12.59 -17.26 -18.37
N THR A 432 -12.23 -16.02 -18.06
CA THR A 432 -13.13 -15.01 -17.45
C THR A 432 -13.86 -14.18 -18.50
N GLU A 433 -13.87 -14.61 -19.76
CA GLU A 433 -14.57 -13.97 -20.87
C GLU A 433 -15.74 -14.83 -21.36
N GLU A 434 -16.66 -14.20 -22.09
CA GLU A 434 -17.77 -14.91 -22.74
C GLU A 434 -17.24 -15.86 -23.84
N PRO A 435 -17.80 -17.09 -23.96
CA PRO A 435 -18.86 -17.68 -23.13
C PRO A 435 -18.35 -18.43 -21.88
N PHE A 436 -17.04 -18.58 -21.72
CA PHE A 436 -16.44 -19.52 -20.76
C PHE A 436 -16.64 -19.15 -19.29
N ILE A 437 -16.77 -17.86 -18.98
CA ILE A 437 -17.06 -17.39 -17.61
C ILE A 437 -18.37 -17.98 -17.07
N ASP A 438 -19.40 -18.10 -17.92
CA ASP A 438 -20.73 -18.61 -17.54
C ASP A 438 -20.73 -20.13 -17.33
N GLU A 439 -19.78 -20.83 -17.96
CA GLU A 439 -19.68 -22.29 -17.91
C GLU A 439 -18.83 -22.79 -16.73
N ASN A 440 -17.84 -22.01 -16.31
CA ASN A 440 -16.78 -22.48 -15.41
C ASN A 440 -16.73 -21.76 -14.07
N LEU A 441 -17.24 -20.54 -13.98
CA LEU A 441 -17.06 -19.68 -12.81
C LEU A 441 -18.41 -19.31 -12.18
N ASN A 442 -18.40 -19.10 -10.86
CA ASN A 442 -19.54 -18.67 -10.08
C ASN A 442 -19.23 -17.29 -9.44
N PRO A 443 -20.05 -16.25 -9.67
CA PRO A 443 -19.81 -14.90 -9.13
C PRO A 443 -19.81 -14.81 -7.59
N GLU A 444 -20.42 -15.77 -6.89
CA GLU A 444 -20.34 -15.83 -5.42
C GLU A 444 -19.01 -16.42 -4.91
N ARG A 445 -18.32 -17.18 -5.77
CA ARG A 445 -17.07 -17.87 -5.44
C ARG A 445 -15.83 -17.12 -5.93
N TYR A 446 -15.96 -16.40 -7.04
CA TYR A 446 -14.85 -15.77 -7.77
C TYR A 446 -14.97 -14.25 -7.82
N ILE A 447 -13.84 -13.59 -7.59
CA ILE A 447 -13.60 -12.16 -7.81
C ILE A 447 -12.69 -12.07 -9.06
N ILE A 448 -12.92 -11.09 -9.93
CA ILE A 448 -12.10 -10.92 -11.13
C ILE A 448 -11.18 -9.70 -10.99
N GLN A 449 -9.86 -9.91 -11.09
CA GLN A 449 -8.89 -8.81 -11.11
C GLN A 449 -8.69 -8.32 -12.55
N ILE A 450 -9.08 -7.08 -12.79
CA ILE A 450 -9.10 -6.45 -14.11
C ILE A 450 -7.74 -5.86 -14.41
N TRP A 451 -7.07 -6.36 -15.44
CA TRP A 451 -5.84 -5.73 -15.95
C TRP A 451 -5.99 -5.11 -17.33
N THR A 452 -7.13 -5.24 -18.01
CA THR A 452 -7.44 -4.53 -19.27
C THR A 452 -7.48 -3.01 -19.08
N THR A 453 -7.60 -2.22 -20.15
CA THR A 453 -7.76 -0.76 -20.00
C THR A 453 -9.02 -0.40 -19.21
N GLY A 454 -9.02 0.72 -18.50
CA GLY A 454 -10.18 1.18 -17.72
C GLY A 454 -11.48 1.43 -18.52
N VAL A 455 -11.40 1.42 -19.86
CA VAL A 455 -12.55 1.61 -20.78
C VAL A 455 -12.94 0.33 -21.52
N ASP A 456 -12.34 -0.81 -21.19
CA ASP A 456 -12.60 -2.07 -21.88
C ASP A 456 -14.04 -2.55 -21.63
N PRO A 457 -14.85 -2.79 -22.68
CA PRO A 457 -16.23 -3.25 -22.52
C PRO A 457 -16.37 -4.60 -21.79
N LYS A 458 -15.30 -5.41 -21.70
CA LYS A 458 -15.28 -6.67 -20.94
C LYS A 458 -15.58 -6.44 -19.46
N ILE A 459 -15.14 -5.31 -18.89
CA ILE A 459 -15.38 -4.97 -17.48
C ILE A 459 -16.88 -4.93 -17.20
N LYS A 460 -17.62 -4.23 -18.05
CA LYS A 460 -19.09 -4.14 -17.93
C LYS A 460 -19.76 -5.51 -18.06
N LYS A 461 -19.32 -6.35 -19.00
CA LYS A 461 -19.85 -7.71 -19.18
C LYS A 461 -19.63 -8.62 -17.98
N ILE A 462 -18.50 -8.46 -17.28
CA ILE A 462 -18.20 -9.18 -16.03
C ILE A 462 -19.12 -8.69 -14.90
N LEU A 463 -19.26 -7.37 -14.76
CA LEU A 463 -20.10 -6.74 -13.74
C LEU A 463 -21.59 -7.07 -13.91
N GLU A 464 -22.10 -7.09 -15.15
CA GLU A 464 -23.48 -7.45 -15.50
C GLU A 464 -23.86 -8.87 -15.03
N ARG A 465 -22.87 -9.75 -14.85
CA ARG A 465 -23.04 -11.13 -14.36
C ARG A 465 -22.99 -11.25 -12.84
N GLY A 466 -22.81 -10.14 -12.12
CA GLY A 466 -22.77 -10.13 -10.66
C GLY A 466 -21.39 -10.39 -10.06
N TYR A 467 -20.34 -10.46 -10.87
CA TYR A 467 -18.98 -10.63 -10.34
C TYR A 467 -18.52 -9.36 -9.63
N LYS A 468 -17.83 -9.56 -8.50
CA LYS A 468 -17.03 -8.52 -7.86
C LYS A 468 -15.71 -8.36 -8.60
N ILE A 469 -15.18 -7.15 -8.63
CA ILE A 469 -13.92 -6.87 -9.30
C ILE A 469 -12.91 -6.15 -8.41
N ILE A 470 -11.63 -6.37 -8.70
CA ILE A 470 -10.50 -5.55 -8.25
C ILE A 470 -9.90 -4.90 -9.50
N VAL A 471 -9.70 -3.59 -9.48
CA VAL A 471 -9.20 -2.85 -10.64
C VAL A 471 -7.67 -2.76 -10.59
N SER A 472 -7.00 -3.20 -11.64
CA SER A 472 -5.55 -3.09 -11.87
C SER A 472 -5.27 -2.72 -13.33
N ASN A 473 -6.11 -1.87 -13.92
CA ASN A 473 -6.04 -1.55 -15.34
C ASN A 473 -4.66 -1.06 -15.77
N TYR A 474 -4.04 -1.74 -16.75
CA TYR A 474 -2.63 -1.55 -17.08
C TYR A 474 -2.30 -0.12 -17.51
N ASP A 475 -3.28 0.62 -18.04
CA ASP A 475 -3.09 1.98 -18.50
C ASP A 475 -2.96 2.99 -17.34
N ALA A 476 -3.26 2.63 -16.09
CA ALA A 476 -3.09 3.50 -14.92
C ALA A 476 -2.39 2.85 -13.72
N LEU A 477 -2.34 1.53 -13.61
CA LEU A 477 -1.94 0.83 -12.38
C LEU A 477 -0.79 -0.15 -12.54
N TYR A 478 -0.19 -0.27 -13.73
CA TYR A 478 1.05 -1.05 -13.94
C TYR A 478 2.28 -0.17 -13.72
N PHE A 479 2.96 -0.37 -12.59
CA PHE A 479 4.05 0.49 -12.14
C PHE A 479 5.41 0.10 -12.73
N ASP A 480 5.48 -1.02 -13.44
CA ASP A 480 6.59 -1.50 -14.26
C ASP A 480 6.70 -0.79 -15.62
N CYS A 481 5.64 -0.17 -16.11
CA CYS A 481 5.63 0.51 -17.41
C CYS A 481 6.59 1.70 -17.49
N GLY A 482 7.14 1.93 -18.69
CA GLY A 482 8.01 3.07 -19.00
C GLY A 482 9.50 2.75 -19.04
N GLY A 483 9.88 1.50 -18.75
CA GLY A 483 11.25 1.00 -18.86
C GLY A 483 11.69 0.73 -20.31
N ALA A 484 12.95 0.33 -20.47
CA ALA A 484 13.48 -0.19 -21.73
C ALA A 484 12.86 -1.57 -22.04
N GLY A 485 12.85 -2.01 -23.30
CA GLY A 485 12.48 -3.40 -23.61
C GLY A 485 13.50 -4.38 -23.03
N TRP A 486 13.04 -5.46 -22.37
CA TRP A 486 13.93 -6.50 -21.82
C TRP A 486 14.12 -7.69 -22.78
N VAL A 487 13.16 -7.93 -23.69
CA VAL A 487 13.22 -8.89 -24.81
C VAL A 487 12.86 -8.26 -26.17
N THR A 488 12.73 -6.94 -26.20
CA THR A 488 12.40 -6.13 -27.39
C THR A 488 13.33 -4.93 -27.50
N ASP A 489 13.52 -4.41 -28.71
CA ASP A 489 14.14 -3.11 -28.90
C ASP A 489 13.20 -1.99 -28.42
N GLY A 490 13.74 -0.87 -27.95
CA GLY A 490 12.96 0.30 -27.52
C GLY A 490 12.51 0.21 -26.05
N ASN A 491 11.20 0.27 -25.82
CA ASN A 491 10.59 0.32 -24.49
C ASN A 491 9.84 -0.98 -24.14
N ASN A 492 9.53 -1.18 -22.86
CA ASN A 492 8.68 -2.28 -22.43
C ASN A 492 7.23 -2.12 -22.91
N TRP A 493 6.46 -3.21 -22.87
CA TRP A 493 5.23 -3.38 -23.64
C TRP A 493 4.12 -2.38 -23.31
N CYS A 494 4.02 -1.93 -22.05
CA CYS A 494 2.97 -1.03 -21.58
C CYS A 494 3.42 0.43 -21.42
N SER A 495 4.59 0.77 -21.96
CA SER A 495 5.07 2.16 -21.98
C SER A 495 4.06 3.12 -22.63
N PRO A 496 3.96 4.39 -22.16
CA PRO A 496 4.94 5.13 -21.36
C PRO A 496 4.87 4.92 -19.84
N TYR A 497 5.79 5.56 -19.10
CA TYR A 497 5.74 5.63 -17.64
C TYR A 497 4.43 6.28 -17.16
N ILE A 498 3.80 5.67 -16.15
CA ILE A 498 2.55 6.17 -15.58
C ILE A 498 2.87 7.13 -14.43
N GLY A 499 2.61 8.43 -14.64
CA GLY A 499 2.75 9.44 -13.61
C GLY A 499 1.66 9.38 -12.54
N TRP A 500 1.95 9.85 -11.33
CA TRP A 500 1.03 9.83 -10.18
C TRP A 500 -0.31 10.55 -10.48
N GLN A 501 -0.30 11.53 -11.39
CA GLN A 501 -1.49 12.27 -11.82
C GLN A 501 -2.51 11.34 -12.47
N LYS A 502 -2.05 10.46 -13.36
CA LYS A 502 -2.89 9.47 -14.04
C LYS A 502 -3.43 8.43 -13.06
N VAL A 503 -2.60 8.01 -12.10
CA VAL A 503 -3.01 7.12 -11.00
C VAL A 503 -4.10 7.77 -10.16
N TYR A 504 -3.91 9.03 -9.77
CA TYR A 504 -4.85 9.77 -8.93
C TYR A 504 -6.20 9.96 -9.63
N ASP A 505 -6.21 10.27 -10.92
CA ASP A 505 -7.43 10.50 -11.70
C ASP A 505 -8.11 9.20 -12.18
N ASN A 506 -7.52 8.03 -11.93
CA ASN A 506 -8.11 6.73 -12.27
C ASN A 506 -9.34 6.42 -11.41
N ASN A 507 -10.52 6.85 -11.87
CA ASN A 507 -11.75 6.82 -11.10
C ASN A 507 -12.54 5.51 -11.30
N LEU A 508 -12.65 4.71 -10.25
CA LEU A 508 -13.33 3.42 -10.24
C LEU A 508 -14.83 3.52 -10.54
N LYS A 509 -15.48 4.61 -10.15
CA LYS A 509 -16.88 4.87 -10.49
C LYS A 509 -17.07 5.07 -11.99
N THR A 510 -16.13 5.75 -12.65
CA THR A 510 -16.17 5.91 -14.11
C THR A 510 -15.97 4.58 -14.82
N ILE A 511 -15.08 3.73 -14.31
CA ILE A 511 -14.79 2.39 -14.87
C ILE A 511 -16.00 1.46 -14.74
N ALA A 512 -16.63 1.41 -13.57
CA ALA A 512 -17.71 0.46 -13.28
C ALA A 512 -19.13 0.98 -13.60
N GLY A 513 -19.31 2.30 -13.72
CA GLY A 513 -20.63 2.91 -13.93
C GLY A 513 -21.60 2.57 -12.78
N ASP A 514 -22.81 2.13 -13.15
CA ASP A 514 -23.87 1.78 -12.17
C ASP A 514 -23.52 0.57 -11.29
N TYR A 515 -22.47 -0.18 -11.63
CA TYR A 515 -22.00 -1.35 -10.90
C TYR A 515 -20.87 -1.04 -9.90
N GLU A 516 -20.67 0.23 -9.51
CA GLU A 516 -19.65 0.63 -8.51
C GLU A 516 -19.69 -0.22 -7.23
N HIS A 517 -20.88 -0.65 -6.80
CA HIS A 517 -21.08 -1.50 -5.61
C HIS A 517 -20.47 -2.92 -5.72
N HIS A 518 -20.11 -3.37 -6.92
CA HIS A 518 -19.36 -4.62 -7.15
C HIS A 518 -17.84 -4.40 -7.17
N VAL A 519 -17.37 -3.15 -7.15
CA VAL A 519 -15.93 -2.85 -7.12
C VAL A 519 -15.43 -2.92 -5.68
N LEU A 520 -14.56 -3.90 -5.40
CA LEU A 520 -13.95 -4.04 -4.08
C LEU A 520 -12.91 -2.95 -3.83
N GLY A 521 -12.25 -2.49 -4.89
CA GLY A 521 -11.26 -1.43 -4.89
C GLY A 521 -10.27 -1.62 -6.04
N ALA A 522 -9.02 -1.22 -5.83
CA ALA A 522 -7.97 -1.32 -6.83
C ALA A 522 -6.62 -1.74 -6.24
N GLU A 523 -5.73 -2.12 -7.13
CA GLU A 523 -4.39 -2.57 -6.81
C GLU A 523 -3.40 -2.14 -7.90
N ALA A 524 -2.29 -1.53 -7.45
CA ALA A 524 -1.17 -1.22 -8.32
C ALA A 524 -0.21 -2.41 -8.39
N ALA A 525 0.17 -2.80 -9.60
CA ALA A 525 1.00 -3.95 -9.86
C ALA A 525 2.45 -3.54 -10.14
N ILE A 526 3.38 -4.17 -9.44
CA ILE A 526 4.78 -4.26 -9.85
C ILE A 526 5.02 -5.69 -10.31
N TRP A 527 5.08 -5.84 -11.63
CA TRP A 527 5.71 -6.97 -12.30
C TRP A 527 7.22 -6.75 -12.33
N SER A 528 7.98 -7.80 -12.07
CA SER A 528 9.39 -7.67 -11.65
C SER A 528 10.39 -8.14 -12.70
N GLU A 529 10.05 -8.14 -13.98
CA GLU A 529 10.99 -8.46 -15.06
C GLU A 529 12.19 -7.49 -15.06
N GLN A 530 11.94 -6.23 -14.66
CA GLN A 530 12.93 -5.14 -14.69
C GLN A 530 13.03 -4.37 -13.37
N ILE A 531 12.46 -4.91 -12.29
CA ILE A 531 12.45 -4.28 -10.96
C ILE A 531 12.98 -5.29 -9.95
N ASP A 532 13.83 -4.81 -9.04
CA ASP A 532 14.38 -5.56 -7.92
C ASP A 532 14.31 -4.71 -6.63
N GLU A 533 14.85 -5.23 -5.53
CA GLU A 533 14.76 -4.54 -4.23
C GLU A 533 15.44 -3.16 -4.18
N HIS A 534 16.33 -2.85 -5.14
CA HIS A 534 17.06 -1.59 -5.20
C HIS A 534 16.30 -0.48 -5.93
N THR A 535 15.34 -0.86 -6.77
CA THR A 535 14.49 0.08 -7.51
C THR A 535 13.05 0.11 -7.01
N LEU A 536 12.65 -0.88 -6.19
CA LEU A 536 11.31 -1.04 -5.64
C LEU A 536 10.67 0.25 -5.10
N ASP A 537 11.38 0.97 -4.22
CA ASP A 537 10.82 2.11 -3.51
C ASP A 537 10.43 3.24 -4.47
N ASN A 538 11.26 3.51 -5.48
CA ASN A 538 10.99 4.57 -6.44
C ASN A 538 9.90 4.17 -7.46
N ARG A 539 9.63 2.87 -7.59
CA ARG A 539 8.55 2.35 -8.43
C ARG A 539 7.21 2.46 -7.73
N PHE A 540 7.12 2.12 -6.44
CA PHE A 540 5.87 2.30 -5.70
C PHE A 540 5.61 3.76 -5.32
N TRP A 541 6.60 4.45 -4.76
CA TRP A 541 6.38 5.69 -4.02
C TRP A 541 6.85 6.91 -4.81
N PRO A 542 6.04 7.99 -4.91
CA PRO A 542 4.76 8.24 -4.23
C PRO A 542 3.51 7.88 -5.05
N ARG A 543 3.63 7.17 -6.19
CA ARG A 543 2.47 6.82 -7.04
C ARG A 543 1.43 5.99 -6.31
N ALA A 544 1.84 5.06 -5.46
CA ALA A 544 0.96 4.27 -4.61
C ALA A 544 0.19 5.15 -3.59
N SER A 545 0.77 6.26 -3.15
CA SER A 545 0.07 7.25 -2.30
C SER A 545 -1.09 7.90 -3.05
N ALA A 546 -0.92 8.19 -4.36
CA ALA A 546 -2.00 8.70 -5.21
C ALA A 546 -3.19 7.74 -5.29
N MET A 547 -2.91 6.45 -5.53
CA MET A 547 -3.94 5.42 -5.49
C MET A 547 -4.57 5.29 -4.09
N ALA A 548 -3.77 5.36 -3.03
CA ALA A 548 -4.27 5.25 -1.67
C ALA A 548 -5.34 6.30 -1.35
N GLU A 549 -5.17 7.56 -1.78
CA GLU A 549 -6.18 8.59 -1.58
C GLU A 549 -7.42 8.41 -2.48
N ARG A 550 -7.21 7.98 -3.73
CA ARG A 550 -8.31 7.60 -4.63
C ARG A 550 -9.17 6.49 -4.01
N LEU A 551 -8.56 5.52 -3.35
CA LEU A 551 -9.28 4.39 -2.76
C LEU A 551 -9.82 4.65 -1.35
N TRP A 552 -9.17 5.53 -0.59
CA TRP A 552 -9.61 5.89 0.75
C TRP A 552 -10.77 6.88 0.69
N SER A 553 -10.64 7.95 -0.12
CA SER A 553 -11.57 9.08 -0.09
C SER A 553 -12.38 9.30 -1.37
N ASN A 554 -11.97 8.68 -2.47
CA ASN A 554 -12.54 8.85 -3.81
C ASN A 554 -12.92 10.31 -4.15
N PRO A 555 -11.94 11.24 -4.16
CA PRO A 555 -12.22 12.66 -4.34
C PRO A 555 -12.91 12.94 -5.68
N SER A 556 -13.87 13.86 -5.67
CA SER A 556 -14.47 14.39 -6.90
C SER A 556 -13.56 15.37 -7.64
N THR A 557 -12.54 15.91 -6.95
CA THR A 557 -11.49 16.75 -7.51
C THR A 557 -10.39 15.93 -8.16
N GLY A 558 -9.70 16.53 -9.12
CA GLY A 558 -8.56 15.89 -9.80
C GLY A 558 -7.25 16.10 -9.06
N TRP A 559 -6.17 15.54 -9.62
CA TRP A 559 -4.83 15.57 -9.00
C TRP A 559 -4.31 16.98 -8.68
N LYS A 560 -4.71 18.00 -9.47
CA LYS A 560 -4.28 19.41 -9.27
C LYS A 560 -4.61 19.91 -7.86
N GLN A 561 -5.74 19.49 -7.29
CA GLN A 561 -6.13 19.90 -5.93
C GLN A 561 -5.37 19.13 -4.83
N ALA A 562 -4.70 18.04 -5.18
CA ALA A 562 -3.95 17.19 -4.25
C ALA A 562 -2.44 17.44 -4.31
N GLU A 563 -1.95 18.11 -5.35
CA GLU A 563 -0.53 18.33 -5.63
C GLU A 563 0.26 18.84 -4.41
N SER A 564 -0.21 19.92 -3.78
CA SER A 564 0.47 20.52 -2.63
C SER A 564 0.65 19.54 -1.47
N ARG A 565 -0.38 18.72 -1.19
CA ARG A 565 -0.35 17.71 -0.12
C ARG A 565 0.54 16.53 -0.52
N LEU A 566 0.51 16.08 -1.77
CA LEU A 566 1.35 14.98 -2.22
C LEU A 566 2.83 15.34 -2.16
N LEU A 567 3.21 16.54 -2.60
CA LEU A 567 4.60 16.99 -2.56
C LEU A 567 5.16 16.96 -1.13
N LEU A 568 4.37 17.40 -0.14
CA LEU A 568 4.77 17.31 1.27
C LEU A 568 4.74 15.86 1.78
N HIS A 569 3.73 15.07 1.40
CA HIS A 569 3.64 13.67 1.80
C HIS A 569 4.80 12.82 1.27
N ARG A 570 5.30 13.11 0.06
CA ARG A 570 6.50 12.45 -0.48
C ARG A 570 7.70 12.64 0.45
N GLU A 571 7.89 13.82 1.03
CA GLU A 571 8.97 14.04 2.01
C GLU A 571 8.75 13.21 3.28
N ARG A 572 7.50 13.04 3.73
CA ARG A 572 7.18 12.13 4.85
C ARG A 572 7.56 10.68 4.56
N LEU A 573 7.41 10.22 3.31
CA LEU A 573 7.86 8.89 2.91
C LEU A 573 9.39 8.77 3.06
N VAL A 574 10.13 9.80 2.61
CA VAL A 574 11.59 9.85 2.72
C VAL A 574 12.06 9.91 4.18
N GLU A 575 11.41 10.72 5.02
CA GLU A 575 11.65 10.78 6.48
C GLU A 575 11.50 9.40 7.13
N ASN A 576 10.55 8.59 6.64
CA ASN A 576 10.31 7.23 7.11
C ASN A 576 11.15 6.17 6.38
N GLY A 577 12.24 6.57 5.72
CA GLY A 577 13.24 5.66 5.15
C GLY A 577 12.87 5.02 3.81
N LEU A 578 11.85 5.54 3.10
CA LEU A 578 11.48 5.09 1.77
C LEU A 578 12.25 5.87 0.70
N GLY A 579 12.82 5.16 -0.27
CA GLY A 579 13.44 5.74 -1.46
C GLY A 579 12.43 6.28 -2.48
N ALA A 580 11.50 7.13 -2.05
CA ALA A 580 10.42 7.64 -2.90
C ALA A 580 10.96 8.52 -4.04
N GLU A 581 10.38 8.37 -5.23
CA GLU A 581 10.72 9.16 -6.42
C GLU A 581 10.50 10.66 -6.15
N ALA A 582 11.39 11.50 -6.68
CA ALA A 582 11.21 12.94 -6.66
C ALA A 582 10.18 13.35 -7.73
N VAL A 583 9.12 14.04 -7.32
CA VAL A 583 8.01 14.42 -8.22
C VAL A 583 8.28 15.74 -8.95
N GLN A 584 8.88 16.70 -8.25
CA GLN A 584 9.20 18.05 -8.74
C GLN A 584 10.49 18.55 -8.08
N PRO A 585 11.11 19.62 -8.61
CA PRO A 585 12.14 20.34 -7.88
C PRO A 585 11.65 20.74 -6.49
N GLN A 586 12.48 20.55 -5.46
CA GLN A 586 12.13 20.93 -4.07
C GLN A 586 11.78 22.42 -3.94
N TRP A 587 12.27 23.26 -4.86
CA TRP A 587 11.86 24.66 -4.96
C TRP A 587 10.35 24.83 -5.16
N CYS A 588 9.68 23.96 -5.93
CA CYS A 588 8.23 24.01 -6.12
C CYS A 588 7.46 23.70 -4.83
N LEU A 589 7.94 22.73 -4.05
CA LEU A 589 7.41 22.47 -2.70
C LEU A 589 7.57 23.70 -1.78
N GLN A 590 8.69 24.40 -1.88
CA GLN A 590 8.97 25.60 -1.10
C GLN A 590 8.27 26.87 -1.61
N ASN A 591 7.74 26.89 -2.84
CA ASN A 591 7.14 28.05 -3.48
C ASN A 591 5.83 27.64 -4.14
N GLU A 592 4.79 27.52 -3.32
CA GLU A 592 3.48 27.01 -3.74
C GLU A 592 2.92 27.77 -4.94
N ASN A 593 2.42 27.02 -5.94
CA ASN A 593 1.88 27.51 -7.21
C ASN A 593 2.86 28.26 -8.14
N GLU A 594 4.16 28.26 -7.87
CA GLU A 594 5.16 28.85 -8.76
C GLU A 594 5.71 27.86 -9.82
N CYS A 595 5.20 26.63 -9.84
CA CYS A 595 5.52 25.61 -10.86
C CYS A 595 4.25 25.10 -11.57
N PRO A 596 3.41 25.97 -12.18
CA PRO A 596 2.18 25.54 -12.80
C PRO A 596 2.44 24.67 -14.04
N ILE A 597 1.74 23.54 -14.13
CA ILE A 597 1.90 22.58 -15.24
C ILE A 597 1.42 23.14 -16.59
N ASP A 598 0.44 24.05 -16.58
CA ASP A 598 -0.12 24.67 -17.79
C ASP A 598 0.67 25.94 -18.22
N ALA A 599 1.85 26.20 -17.64
CA ALA A 599 2.65 27.40 -17.93
C ALA A 599 2.96 27.58 -19.43
N TYR A 600 3.07 26.46 -20.16
CA TYR A 600 3.34 26.43 -21.59
C TYR A 600 2.07 26.46 -22.45
N ASP A 601 0.92 26.02 -21.92
CA ASP A 601 -0.36 26.02 -22.64
C ASP A 601 -1.01 27.40 -22.68
N ALA A 602 -0.69 28.27 -21.72
CA ALA A 602 -1.12 29.68 -21.71
C ALA A 602 -0.46 30.55 -22.81
N GLN A 603 0.46 29.99 -23.60
CA GLN A 603 1.09 30.64 -24.75
C GLN A 603 0.66 30.07 -26.12
N ALA A 604 -0.29 29.12 -26.15
CA ALA A 604 -0.80 28.50 -27.38
C ALA A 604 -2.15 29.09 -27.85
#